data_AF-A0A7D4TPG5-F1
#
_entry.id   AF-A0A7D4TPG5-F1
#
_cell.length_a   1.000
_cell.length_b   1.000
_cell.length_c   1.000
_cell.angle_alpha   90.00
_cell.angle_beta   90.00
_cell.angle_gamma   90.00
#
_symmetry.space_group_name_H-M   'P 1'
#
loop_
_entity.id
_entity.type
_entity.pdbx_description
1 polymer ?
#
loop_
_entity_poly.entity_id
_entity_poly.type
_entity_poly.pdbx_seq_one_letter_code
_entity_poly.pdbx_strand_id
1 'polypeptide(L)'
;MSTVTQTLEIYLIKLRPYGLIAGLLLVSLCCIQWINKNKLPVPAHKIAQEKGLKDYYKKYFPIGVAVNMRAIQGPEADLIEKEFNSVTPENDMKMGSIHPEENRYNWTNADAIVDFATKHNIRIRGHNLLWHTQAPGWMFKDSVGNPVSKAVLLARLKAHITTVVNRYKGKIYAWDVVNEAIDDTPANYLRNTRWYKICGDEFIAKAFEYAHAADPKAELFYNDYNSEDESKREKIYRLLKSLKDAGVPITGVGMQGHWKLSDPSPEMIRKAIERYASLGLKIQITELDITVRERNAQRSANTPLPVDSGLTPTLAQRQADRYREIFEIFRQYKKVITGVTFWNVSDRYSWLDMRGGGLAGGAAASEATTRMVRKAYPLLFDENLQRKKAYWSVVDF
;
A
#
# COMPACT_ATOMS: atom_id res chain seq x y z
N MET A 1 53.99 -30.83 13.32
CA MET A 1 53.79 -32.22 12.89
C MET A 1 54.34 -33.15 13.96
N SER A 2 53.66 -34.29 14.17
CA SER A 2 54.01 -35.51 14.96
C SER A 2 54.13 -35.38 16.50
N THR A 3 53.09 -35.74 17.31
CA THR A 3 52.67 -37.07 17.87
C THR A 3 53.45 -37.47 19.15
N VAL A 4 52.86 -37.49 20.37
CA VAL A 4 52.09 -38.56 21.07
C VAL A 4 52.91 -39.87 21.17
N THR A 5 53.28 -40.44 22.34
CA THR A 5 52.44 -41.18 23.35
C THR A 5 53.27 -41.65 24.58
N GLN A 6 52.56 -42.01 25.70
CA GLN A 6 52.85 -43.08 26.72
C GLN A 6 53.84 -42.77 27.91
N THR A 7 53.69 -43.17 29.20
CA THR A 7 52.79 -44.08 29.97
C THR A 7 52.91 -43.86 31.51
N LEU A 8 51.81 -44.12 32.25
CA LEU A 8 51.57 -44.55 33.66
C LEU A 8 52.62 -44.39 34.80
N GLU A 9 52.13 -43.94 35.98
CA GLU A 9 52.30 -44.71 37.23
C GLU A 9 51.13 -44.47 38.24
N ILE A 10 50.73 -45.55 38.91
CA ILE A 10 49.57 -45.71 39.80
C ILE A 10 50.05 -45.69 41.24
N TYR A 11 49.37 -44.97 42.14
CA TYR A 11 49.26 -45.38 43.55
C TYR A 11 47.84 -45.19 44.08
N LEU A 12 47.21 -46.33 44.37
CA LEU A 12 45.94 -46.48 45.08
C LEU A 12 46.17 -46.30 46.58
N ILE A 13 45.46 -45.36 47.22
CA ILE A 13 45.12 -45.46 48.65
C ILE A 13 43.60 -45.37 48.80
N LYS A 14 43.09 -46.38 49.52
CA LYS A 14 41.69 -46.72 49.77
C LYS A 14 41.11 -45.92 50.95
N LEU A 15 39.83 -45.53 50.80
CA LEU A 15 38.75 -45.41 51.81
C LEU A 15 38.74 -44.21 52.78
N ARG A 16 37.80 -43.27 52.59
CA ARG A 16 36.41 -43.25 53.13
C ARG A 16 35.61 -42.06 52.55
N PRO A 17 34.28 -42.16 52.37
CA PRO A 17 33.45 -41.10 51.80
C PRO A 17 33.10 -40.07 52.89
N TYR A 18 32.61 -38.90 52.50
CA TYR A 18 32.21 -37.73 53.34
C TYR A 18 33.31 -36.68 53.50
N GLY A 19 33.46 -35.81 52.49
CA GLY A 19 34.32 -34.62 52.62
C GLY A 19 34.49 -33.73 51.38
N LEU A 20 33.82 -33.99 50.25
CA LEU A 20 34.12 -33.31 48.97
C LEU A 20 32.95 -32.53 48.35
N ILE A 21 31.95 -32.14 49.16
CA ILE A 21 30.85 -31.27 48.70
C ILE A 21 30.93 -29.83 49.26
N ALA A 22 31.76 -29.58 50.28
CA ALA A 22 31.87 -28.23 50.86
C ALA A 22 32.88 -27.29 50.16
N GLY A 23 33.84 -27.83 49.39
CA GLY A 23 34.91 -27.01 48.78
C GLY A 23 34.58 -26.35 47.44
N LEU A 24 33.64 -26.91 46.66
CA LEU A 24 33.30 -26.41 45.32
C LEU A 24 32.14 -25.39 45.31
N LEU A 25 31.37 -25.28 46.40
CA LEU A 25 30.28 -24.31 46.52
C LEU A 25 30.76 -22.92 46.99
N LEU A 26 31.86 -22.83 47.74
CA LEU A 26 32.38 -21.56 48.28
C LEU A 26 33.13 -20.70 47.24
N VAL A 27 33.77 -21.31 46.24
CA VAL A 27 34.46 -20.56 45.16
C VAL A 27 33.45 -19.99 44.14
N SER A 28 32.31 -20.67 43.96
CA SER A 28 31.22 -20.23 43.08
C SER A 28 30.46 -19.00 43.63
N LEU A 29 30.16 -18.98 44.93
CA LEU A 29 29.42 -17.90 45.57
C LEU A 29 30.20 -16.58 45.68
N CYS A 30 31.52 -16.63 45.89
CA CYS A 30 32.36 -15.43 45.97
C CYS A 30 32.52 -14.72 44.61
N CYS A 31 32.60 -15.47 43.49
CA CYS A 31 32.63 -14.88 42.14
C CYS A 31 31.30 -14.22 41.76
N ILE A 32 30.17 -14.81 42.15
CA ILE A 32 28.83 -14.25 41.87
C ILE A 32 28.58 -12.97 42.69
N GLN A 33 29.04 -12.92 43.95
CA GLN A 33 28.91 -11.71 44.78
C GLN A 33 29.84 -10.57 44.35
N TRP A 34 31.04 -10.86 43.84
CA TRP A 34 31.95 -9.85 43.30
C TRP A 34 31.43 -9.24 41.98
N ILE A 35 30.85 -10.07 41.10
CA ILE A 35 30.20 -9.60 39.85
C ILE A 35 28.97 -8.73 40.17
N ASN A 36 28.17 -9.08 41.18
CA ASN A 36 27.00 -8.29 41.55
C ASN A 36 27.33 -6.97 42.27
N LYS A 37 28.43 -6.88 43.02
CA LYS A 37 28.86 -5.64 43.70
C LYS A 37 29.56 -4.63 42.78
N ASN A 38 30.12 -5.07 41.65
CA ASN A 38 30.87 -4.22 40.71
C ASN A 38 30.16 -3.99 39.36
N LYS A 39 28.83 -4.20 39.29
CA LYS A 39 28.05 -3.69 38.17
C LYS A 39 28.01 -2.17 38.26
N LEU A 40 28.93 -1.51 37.55
CA LEU A 40 28.75 -0.12 37.16
C LEU A 40 27.33 0.01 36.60
N PRO A 41 26.52 1.00 37.04
CA PRO A 41 25.21 1.22 36.47
C PRO A 41 25.41 1.47 34.97
N VAL A 42 25.06 0.48 34.15
CA VAL A 42 24.90 0.70 32.72
C VAL A 42 23.83 1.77 32.63
N PRO A 43 24.12 2.96 32.05
CA PRO A 43 23.08 3.95 31.85
C PRO A 43 21.97 3.23 31.10
N ALA A 44 20.75 3.25 31.65
CA ALA A 44 19.59 2.90 30.88
C ALA A 44 19.52 3.94 29.75
N HIS A 45 20.22 3.67 28.64
CA HIS A 45 19.90 4.28 27.38
C HIS A 45 18.44 3.89 27.18
N LYS A 46 17.53 4.85 27.42
CA LYS A 46 16.28 4.87 26.68
C LYS A 46 16.73 4.71 25.24
N ILE A 47 16.59 3.50 24.70
CA ILE A 47 16.70 3.28 23.26
C ILE A 47 15.61 4.19 22.74
N ALA A 48 16.01 5.36 22.23
CA ALA A 48 15.08 6.27 21.59
C ALA A 48 14.43 5.42 20.50
N GLN A 49 13.14 5.15 20.64
CA GLN A 49 12.41 4.34 19.68
C GLN A 49 12.68 4.94 18.31
N GLU A 50 13.30 4.15 17.43
CA GLU A 50 13.70 4.63 16.11
C GLU A 50 12.44 5.08 15.38
N LYS A 51 12.39 6.35 14.98
CA LYS A 51 11.26 6.96 14.28
C LYS A 51 10.90 6.13 13.04
N GLY A 52 9.60 5.90 12.83
CA GLY A 52 9.07 5.42 11.56
C GLY A 52 8.76 6.57 10.62
N LEU A 53 8.51 6.27 9.34
CA LEU A 53 8.16 7.21 8.29
C LEU A 53 6.98 8.11 8.69
N LYS A 54 5.93 7.52 9.28
CA LYS A 54 4.78 8.27 9.83
C LYS A 54 5.16 9.35 10.85
N ASP A 55 6.23 9.17 11.60
CA ASP A 55 6.63 10.10 12.66
C ASP A 55 7.28 11.37 12.08
N TYR A 56 8.04 11.23 10.99
CA TYR A 56 8.59 12.36 10.24
C TYR A 56 7.50 13.23 9.62
N TYR A 57 6.38 12.61 9.23
CA TYR A 57 5.28 13.27 8.54
C TYR A 57 4.09 13.65 9.43
N LYS A 58 4.19 13.47 10.75
CA LYS A 58 3.09 13.72 11.71
C LYS A 58 2.47 15.13 11.62
N LYS A 59 3.25 16.15 11.23
CA LYS A 59 2.80 17.55 11.07
C LYS A 59 2.39 17.91 9.63
N TYR A 60 2.35 16.93 8.73
CA TYR A 60 2.08 17.11 7.31
C TYR A 60 0.83 16.33 6.91
N PHE A 61 0.90 15.00 6.87
CA PHE A 61 -0.19 14.12 6.46
C PHE A 61 0.05 12.69 6.94
N PRO A 62 -1.00 11.85 7.05
CA PRO A 62 -0.87 10.41 7.24
C PRO A 62 -0.06 9.76 6.11
N ILE A 63 0.74 8.75 6.48
CA ILE A 63 1.50 7.90 5.56
C ILE A 63 0.82 6.53 5.55
N GLY A 64 0.32 6.17 4.38
CA GLY A 64 -0.39 4.93 4.14
C GLY A 64 0.41 3.88 3.37
N VAL A 65 -0.07 2.65 3.39
CA VAL A 65 0.45 1.55 2.59
C VAL A 65 -0.66 0.62 2.13
N ALA A 66 -0.60 0.16 0.89
CA ALA A 66 -1.50 -0.86 0.38
C ALA A 66 -1.09 -2.25 0.88
N VAL A 67 -2.07 -3.01 1.36
CA VAL A 67 -1.85 -4.30 2.04
C VAL A 67 -2.78 -5.38 1.49
N ASN A 68 -2.36 -6.63 1.65
CA ASN A 68 -3.17 -7.82 1.44
C ASN A 68 -2.98 -8.76 2.64
N MET A 69 -3.62 -9.93 2.62
CA MET A 69 -3.58 -10.90 3.73
C MET A 69 -2.17 -11.34 4.16
N ARG A 70 -1.21 -11.37 3.23
CA ARG A 70 0.19 -11.72 3.52
C ARG A 70 0.88 -10.61 4.31
N ALA A 71 0.65 -9.36 3.91
CA ALA A 71 1.31 -8.20 4.47
C ALA A 71 0.91 -7.90 5.93
N ILE A 72 -0.30 -8.29 6.33
CA ILE A 72 -0.78 -8.09 7.72
C ILE A 72 -0.30 -9.17 8.70
N GLN A 73 0.73 -9.95 8.32
CA GLN A 73 1.32 -11.00 9.15
C GLN A 73 2.86 -10.93 9.15
N GLY A 74 3.48 -11.44 10.21
CA GLY A 74 4.93 -11.59 10.30
C GLY A 74 5.72 -10.28 10.17
N PRO A 75 6.94 -10.31 9.61
CA PRO A 75 7.82 -9.13 9.56
C PRO A 75 7.26 -7.93 8.78
N GLU A 76 6.36 -8.13 7.83
CA GLU A 76 5.70 -7.01 7.14
C GLU A 76 4.67 -6.31 8.03
N ALA A 77 3.97 -7.05 8.89
CA ALA A 77 3.05 -6.46 9.86
C ALA A 77 3.81 -5.55 10.84
N ASP A 78 4.97 -6.02 11.33
CA ASP A 78 5.83 -5.25 12.23
C ASP A 78 6.35 -3.97 11.53
N LEU A 79 6.73 -4.08 10.25
CA LEU A 79 7.13 -2.93 9.46
C LEU A 79 5.96 -1.96 9.24
N ILE A 80 4.76 -2.46 8.95
CA ILE A 80 3.56 -1.64 8.77
C ILE A 80 3.26 -0.85 10.05
N GLU A 81 3.28 -1.52 11.20
CA GLU A 81 3.07 -0.90 12.51
C GLU A 81 4.15 0.13 12.82
N LYS A 82 5.41 -0.11 12.44
CA LYS A 82 6.50 0.86 12.66
C LYS A 82 6.38 2.08 11.76
N GLU A 83 6.12 1.89 10.47
CA GLU A 83 6.36 2.91 9.44
C GLU A 83 5.10 3.67 9.03
N PHE A 84 3.90 3.09 9.19
CA PHE A 84 2.66 3.61 8.58
C PHE A 84 1.54 3.84 9.62
N ASN A 85 0.61 4.74 9.29
CA ASN A 85 -0.58 5.05 10.10
C ASN A 85 -1.89 5.09 9.30
N SER A 86 -1.85 4.62 8.05
CA SER A 86 -3.01 4.30 7.24
C SER A 86 -2.75 3.02 6.44
N VAL A 87 -3.80 2.25 6.13
CA VAL A 87 -3.74 1.13 5.19
C VAL A 87 -4.86 1.20 4.17
N THR A 88 -4.60 0.61 3.01
CA THR A 88 -5.59 0.42 1.94
C THR A 88 -5.58 -1.05 1.52
N PRO A 89 -6.71 -1.78 1.56
CA PRO A 89 -6.76 -3.14 1.02
C PRO A 89 -6.54 -3.13 -0.50
N GLU A 90 -5.44 -3.72 -0.95
CA GLU A 90 -4.97 -3.65 -2.34
C GLU A 90 -5.97 -4.28 -3.33
N ASN A 91 -6.57 -5.40 -2.94
CA ASN A 91 -7.55 -6.14 -3.75
C ASN A 91 -8.77 -6.61 -2.96
N ASP A 92 -8.63 -6.79 -1.64
CA ASP A 92 -9.60 -7.48 -0.81
C ASP A 92 -10.92 -6.70 -0.60
N MET A 93 -10.94 -5.40 -0.89
CA MET A 93 -12.16 -4.57 -0.88
C MET A 93 -12.70 -4.21 -2.28
N LYS A 94 -12.12 -4.73 -3.35
CA LYS A 94 -12.64 -4.51 -4.71
C LYS A 94 -13.97 -5.23 -4.92
N MET A 95 -14.80 -4.70 -5.82
CA MET A 95 -16.18 -5.17 -6.05
C MET A 95 -16.30 -6.70 -6.20
N GLY A 96 -15.51 -7.30 -7.09
CA GLY A 96 -15.56 -8.75 -7.34
C GLY A 96 -14.97 -9.60 -6.21
N SER A 97 -14.06 -9.05 -5.39
CA SER A 97 -13.51 -9.72 -4.22
C SER A 97 -14.55 -9.79 -3.09
N ILE A 98 -15.25 -8.67 -2.85
CA ILE A 98 -16.26 -8.53 -1.79
C ILE A 98 -17.60 -9.14 -2.19
N HIS A 99 -18.05 -8.95 -3.43
CA HIS A 99 -19.41 -9.29 -3.87
C HIS A 99 -19.40 -10.15 -5.15
N PRO A 100 -18.77 -11.33 -5.13
CA PRO A 100 -18.53 -12.15 -6.32
C PRO A 100 -19.81 -12.65 -7.02
N GLU A 101 -20.90 -12.84 -6.28
CA GLU A 101 -22.19 -13.34 -6.77
C GLU A 101 -23.35 -12.55 -6.13
N GLU A 102 -24.48 -12.44 -6.83
CA GLU A 102 -25.62 -11.56 -6.45
C GLU A 102 -26.11 -11.75 -5.01
N ASN A 103 -26.08 -12.99 -4.50
CA ASN A 103 -26.54 -13.34 -3.16
C ASN A 103 -25.41 -13.80 -2.24
N ARG A 104 -24.14 -13.53 -2.58
CA ARG A 104 -22.98 -13.95 -1.77
C ARG A 104 -21.93 -12.86 -1.68
N TYR A 105 -21.68 -12.43 -0.45
CA TYR A 105 -20.52 -11.62 -0.10
C TYR A 105 -19.39 -12.49 0.46
N ASN A 106 -18.15 -12.07 0.22
CA ASN A 106 -16.95 -12.64 0.81
C ASN A 106 -16.25 -11.57 1.66
N TRP A 107 -16.36 -11.70 2.98
CA TRP A 107 -15.85 -10.71 3.93
C TRP A 107 -14.48 -11.08 4.53
N THR A 108 -14.05 -12.34 4.37
CA THR A 108 -12.95 -12.94 5.13
C THR A 108 -11.69 -12.08 5.13
N ASN A 109 -11.20 -11.70 3.95
CA ASN A 109 -9.93 -10.98 3.86
C ASN A 109 -10.07 -9.51 4.25
N ALA A 110 -11.15 -8.86 3.84
CA ALA A 110 -11.40 -7.45 4.16
C ALA A 110 -11.59 -7.25 5.67
N ASP A 111 -12.32 -8.15 6.33
CA ASP A 111 -12.48 -8.13 7.79
C ASP A 111 -11.14 -8.32 8.51
N ALA A 112 -10.33 -9.29 8.08
CA ALA A 112 -9.02 -9.52 8.68
C ALA A 112 -8.08 -8.30 8.56
N ILE A 113 -8.10 -7.59 7.42
CA ILE A 113 -7.33 -6.35 7.27
C ILE A 113 -7.88 -5.23 8.14
N VAL A 114 -9.21 -5.08 8.23
CA VAL A 114 -9.87 -4.10 9.10
C VAL A 114 -9.56 -4.37 10.57
N ASP A 115 -9.56 -5.63 10.98
CA ASP A 115 -9.28 -6.04 12.36
C ASP A 115 -7.80 -5.81 12.71
N PHE A 116 -6.87 -6.14 11.79
CA PHE A 116 -5.46 -5.78 11.93
C PHE A 116 -5.30 -4.26 12.13
N ALA A 117 -5.86 -3.46 11.22
CA ALA A 117 -5.72 -2.02 11.29
C ALA A 117 -6.34 -1.43 12.57
N THR A 118 -7.52 -1.92 12.97
CA THR A 118 -8.20 -1.50 14.20
C THR A 118 -7.36 -1.84 15.44
N LYS A 119 -6.83 -3.07 15.52
CA LYS A 119 -5.98 -3.54 16.63
C LYS A 119 -4.74 -2.66 16.81
N HIS A 120 -4.15 -2.19 15.71
CA HIS A 120 -2.93 -1.39 15.72
C HIS A 120 -3.19 0.13 15.62
N ASN A 121 -4.44 0.58 15.74
CA ASN A 121 -4.84 2.00 15.63
C ASN A 121 -4.40 2.67 14.31
N ILE A 122 -4.46 1.90 13.22
CA ILE A 122 -4.13 2.32 11.86
C ILE A 122 -5.44 2.66 11.13
N ARG A 123 -5.48 3.81 10.45
CA ARG A 123 -6.68 4.26 9.72
C ARG A 123 -6.86 3.44 8.44
N ILE A 124 -8.08 3.28 7.96
CA ILE A 124 -8.37 2.45 6.78
C ILE A 124 -8.99 3.30 5.68
N ARG A 125 -8.40 3.24 4.48
CA ARG A 125 -9.03 3.69 3.23
C ARG A 125 -9.68 2.48 2.57
N GLY A 126 -10.96 2.59 2.22
CA GLY A 126 -11.64 1.55 1.46
C GLY A 126 -11.41 1.73 -0.05
N HIS A 127 -10.91 0.69 -0.71
CA HIS A 127 -10.61 0.69 -2.14
C HIS A 127 -11.17 -0.60 -2.79
N ASN A 128 -12.22 -0.54 -3.61
CA ASN A 128 -13.03 0.61 -4.00
C ASN A 128 -14.49 0.15 -4.20
N LEU A 129 -15.43 1.11 -4.25
CA LEU A 129 -16.87 0.80 -4.29
C LEU A 129 -17.44 0.65 -5.71
N LEU A 130 -16.85 1.34 -6.68
CA LEU A 130 -17.25 1.28 -8.08
C LEU A 130 -16.02 1.40 -8.96
N TRP A 131 -15.74 0.33 -9.70
CA TRP A 131 -14.71 0.32 -10.73
C TRP A 131 -15.17 -0.47 -11.95
N HIS A 132 -14.61 -0.14 -13.10
CA HIS A 132 -14.90 -0.88 -14.33
C HIS A 132 -14.14 -2.21 -14.39
N THR A 133 -12.97 -2.26 -13.74
CA THR A 133 -12.15 -3.46 -13.59
C THR A 133 -12.59 -4.22 -12.35
N GLN A 134 -12.58 -5.56 -12.44
CA GLN A 134 -13.02 -6.47 -11.37
C GLN A 134 -14.46 -6.26 -10.87
N ALA A 135 -15.32 -5.56 -11.62
CA ALA A 135 -16.76 -5.59 -11.38
C ALA A 135 -17.33 -6.97 -11.76
N PRO A 136 -18.05 -7.65 -10.84
CA PRO A 136 -18.50 -9.02 -11.05
C PRO A 136 -19.57 -9.08 -12.16
N GLY A 137 -19.49 -10.12 -12.99
CA GLY A 137 -20.28 -10.22 -14.22
C GLY A 137 -21.79 -10.19 -14.00
N TRP A 138 -22.27 -10.74 -12.88
CA TRP A 138 -23.69 -10.85 -12.53
C TRP A 138 -24.37 -9.48 -12.43
N MET A 139 -23.64 -8.41 -12.07
CA MET A 139 -24.24 -7.07 -11.93
C MET A 139 -24.88 -6.58 -13.22
N PHE A 140 -24.29 -6.94 -14.36
CA PHE A 140 -24.63 -6.37 -15.66
C PHE A 140 -25.58 -7.21 -16.50
N LYS A 141 -25.87 -8.45 -16.09
CA LYS A 141 -26.63 -9.41 -16.90
C LYS A 141 -27.87 -9.92 -16.18
N ASP A 142 -28.91 -10.22 -16.97
CA ASP A 142 -30.07 -10.97 -16.51
C ASP A 142 -29.79 -12.50 -16.52
N SER A 143 -30.80 -13.31 -16.18
CA SER A 143 -30.69 -14.76 -16.08
C SER A 143 -30.41 -15.47 -17.41
N VAL A 144 -30.65 -14.82 -18.55
CA VAL A 144 -30.39 -15.36 -19.89
C VAL A 144 -29.16 -14.74 -20.57
N GLY A 145 -28.49 -13.80 -19.89
CA GLY A 145 -27.21 -13.23 -20.29
C GLY A 145 -27.27 -11.87 -21.00
N ASN A 146 -28.45 -11.26 -21.14
CA ASN A 146 -28.61 -9.95 -21.76
C ASN A 146 -28.23 -8.82 -20.78
N PRO A 147 -27.80 -7.64 -21.27
CA PRO A 147 -27.61 -6.46 -20.43
C PRO A 147 -28.89 -6.12 -19.65
N VAL A 148 -28.76 -5.91 -18.34
CA VAL A 148 -29.90 -5.44 -17.52
C VAL A 148 -30.27 -3.99 -17.83
N SER A 149 -31.48 -3.60 -17.42
CA SER A 149 -31.90 -2.21 -17.49
C SER A 149 -31.09 -1.32 -16.56
N LYS A 150 -31.05 -0.02 -16.87
CA LYS A 150 -30.51 1.04 -16.01
C LYS A 150 -31.01 0.95 -14.57
N ALA A 151 -32.32 0.79 -14.39
CA ALA A 151 -32.93 0.72 -13.06
C ALA A 151 -32.42 -0.47 -12.25
N VAL A 152 -32.28 -1.65 -12.88
CA VAL A 152 -31.74 -2.85 -12.24
C VAL A 152 -30.26 -2.65 -11.89
N LEU A 153 -29.45 -2.11 -12.79
CA LEU A 153 -28.03 -1.89 -12.52
C LEU A 153 -27.79 -0.87 -11.39
N LEU A 154 -28.54 0.23 -11.36
CA LEU A 154 -28.47 1.21 -10.28
C LEU A 154 -28.97 0.65 -8.94
N ALA A 155 -29.99 -0.20 -8.94
CA ALA A 155 -30.44 -0.89 -7.73
C ALA A 155 -29.38 -1.85 -7.18
N ARG A 156 -28.75 -2.65 -8.06
CA ARG A 156 -27.63 -3.55 -7.69
C ARG A 156 -26.42 -2.77 -7.17
N LEU A 157 -26.07 -1.66 -7.81
CA LEU A 157 -25.01 -0.77 -7.35
C LEU A 157 -25.32 -0.19 -5.96
N LYS A 158 -26.55 0.32 -5.76
CA LYS A 158 -26.99 0.84 -4.47
C LYS A 158 -26.90 -0.23 -3.39
N ALA A 159 -27.39 -1.44 -3.66
CA ALA A 159 -27.35 -2.55 -2.70
C ALA A 159 -25.91 -2.92 -2.33
N HIS A 160 -25.00 -3.01 -3.33
CA HIS A 160 -23.59 -3.26 -3.10
C HIS A 160 -22.95 -2.19 -2.21
N ILE A 161 -23.03 -0.91 -2.61
CA ILE A 161 -22.43 0.21 -1.88
C ILE A 161 -22.99 0.28 -0.46
N THR A 162 -24.31 0.22 -0.31
CA THR A 162 -24.96 0.32 1.00
C THR A 162 -24.52 -0.81 1.92
N THR A 163 -24.46 -2.06 1.43
CA THR A 163 -24.05 -3.21 2.25
C THR A 163 -22.60 -3.11 2.69
N VAL A 164 -21.69 -2.78 1.77
CA VAL A 164 -20.25 -2.70 2.05
C VAL A 164 -19.94 -1.53 2.98
N VAL A 165 -20.47 -0.34 2.69
CA VAL A 165 -20.23 0.85 3.52
C VAL A 165 -20.85 0.68 4.91
N ASN A 166 -22.07 0.13 5.03
CA ASN A 166 -22.68 -0.12 6.35
C ASN A 166 -21.89 -1.10 7.20
N ARG A 167 -21.30 -2.16 6.60
CA ARG A 167 -20.49 -3.13 7.34
C ARG A 167 -19.29 -2.48 8.03
N TYR A 168 -18.64 -1.55 7.36
CA TYR A 168 -17.41 -0.91 7.82
C TYR A 168 -17.61 0.52 8.35
N LYS A 169 -18.86 0.93 8.55
CA LYS A 169 -19.25 2.25 9.05
C LYS A 169 -18.50 2.59 10.34
N GLY A 170 -17.88 3.77 10.36
CA GLY A 170 -17.07 4.24 11.48
C GLY A 170 -15.69 3.59 11.65
N LYS A 171 -15.33 2.55 10.88
CA LYS A 171 -13.98 1.96 10.84
C LYS A 171 -13.16 2.47 9.65
N ILE A 172 -13.81 2.70 8.51
CA ILE A 172 -13.18 3.27 7.31
C ILE A 172 -13.36 4.78 7.31
N TYR A 173 -12.26 5.52 7.21
CA TYR A 173 -12.30 6.99 7.26
C TYR A 173 -12.55 7.61 5.89
N ALA A 174 -12.14 6.93 4.81
CA ALA A 174 -12.27 7.40 3.44
C ALA A 174 -12.57 6.24 2.49
N TRP A 175 -13.40 6.49 1.48
CA TRP A 175 -13.69 5.56 0.39
C TRP A 175 -13.26 6.13 -0.95
N ASP A 176 -12.56 5.32 -1.73
CA ASP A 176 -12.50 5.51 -3.18
C ASP A 176 -13.85 5.03 -3.74
N VAL A 177 -14.79 5.96 -3.91
CA VAL A 177 -16.18 5.65 -4.28
C VAL A 177 -16.24 5.25 -5.74
N VAL A 178 -15.58 6.02 -6.60
CA VAL A 178 -15.49 5.75 -8.04
C VAL A 178 -14.01 5.77 -8.43
N ASN A 179 -13.56 4.69 -9.05
CA ASN A 179 -12.20 4.54 -9.53
C ASN A 179 -12.17 4.60 -11.08
N GLU A 180 -11.30 5.42 -11.63
CA GLU A 180 -10.91 5.42 -13.06
C GLU A 180 -12.07 5.49 -14.06
N ALA A 181 -13.01 6.44 -13.88
CA ALA A 181 -14.13 6.60 -14.80
C ALA A 181 -13.77 7.42 -16.05
N ILE A 182 -12.74 8.26 -15.99
CA ILE A 182 -12.29 9.13 -17.08
C ILE A 182 -11.39 8.36 -18.04
N ASP A 183 -11.62 8.55 -19.34
CA ASP A 183 -10.85 7.90 -20.40
C ASP A 183 -9.44 8.47 -20.53
N ASP A 184 -8.48 7.68 -20.99
CA ASP A 184 -7.10 8.15 -21.17
C ASP A 184 -6.91 8.92 -22.49
N THR A 185 -7.79 8.71 -23.48
CA THR A 185 -7.66 9.34 -24.79
C THR A 185 -8.25 10.75 -24.80
N PRO A 186 -7.66 11.73 -25.50
CA PRO A 186 -8.24 13.07 -25.61
C PRO A 186 -9.64 13.10 -26.25
N ALA A 187 -9.94 12.12 -27.11
CA ALA A 187 -11.20 12.05 -27.87
C ALA A 187 -12.42 11.68 -27.01
N ASN A 188 -12.22 10.92 -25.92
CA ASN A 188 -13.30 10.42 -25.09
C ASN A 188 -13.30 11.09 -23.71
N TYR A 189 -14.49 11.36 -23.20
CA TYR A 189 -14.66 11.90 -21.85
C TYR A 189 -14.65 10.80 -20.79
N LEU A 190 -15.73 10.01 -20.73
CA LEU A 190 -15.83 8.83 -19.87
C LEU A 190 -15.37 7.56 -20.60
N ARG A 191 -14.82 6.60 -19.84
CA ARG A 191 -14.48 5.29 -20.37
C ARG A 191 -15.72 4.57 -20.91
N ASN A 192 -15.55 3.86 -22.01
CA ASN A 192 -16.60 3.07 -22.65
C ASN A 192 -16.90 1.76 -21.90
N THR A 193 -17.41 1.87 -20.67
CA THR A 193 -17.63 0.75 -19.73
C THR A 193 -19.07 0.22 -19.81
N ARG A 194 -19.33 -0.97 -19.25
CA ARG A 194 -20.71 -1.47 -19.09
C ARG A 194 -21.56 -0.55 -18.19
N TRP A 195 -20.95 0.06 -17.17
CA TRP A 195 -21.60 1.09 -16.35
C TRP A 195 -22.08 2.25 -17.21
N TYR A 196 -21.20 2.83 -18.03
CA TYR A 196 -21.53 3.96 -18.89
C TYR A 196 -22.55 3.60 -19.99
N LYS A 197 -22.39 2.44 -20.64
CA LYS A 197 -23.32 1.98 -21.70
C LYS A 197 -24.75 1.76 -21.20
N ILE A 198 -24.92 1.30 -19.97
CA ILE A 198 -26.25 0.99 -19.40
C ILE A 198 -26.84 2.19 -18.67
N CYS A 199 -26.03 2.92 -17.90
CA CYS A 199 -26.52 4.00 -17.04
C CYS A 199 -26.35 5.41 -17.63
N GLY A 200 -25.48 5.64 -18.61
CA GLY A 200 -24.98 6.98 -18.91
C GLY A 200 -23.97 7.43 -17.86
N ASP A 201 -23.81 8.73 -17.62
CA ASP A 201 -22.86 9.29 -16.65
C ASP A 201 -23.39 9.33 -15.20
N GLU A 202 -24.71 9.23 -14.99
CA GLU A 202 -25.35 9.36 -13.68
C GLU A 202 -24.89 8.33 -12.64
N PHE A 203 -24.33 7.18 -13.05
CA PHE A 203 -23.85 6.16 -12.11
C PHE A 203 -22.78 6.72 -11.16
N ILE A 204 -22.01 7.71 -11.61
CA ILE A 204 -20.95 8.34 -10.81
C ILE A 204 -21.59 9.10 -9.65
N ALA A 205 -22.50 10.04 -9.93
CA ALA A 205 -23.22 10.81 -8.91
C ALA A 205 -24.00 9.89 -7.96
N LYS A 206 -24.69 8.88 -8.50
CA LYS A 206 -25.42 7.88 -7.71
C LYS A 206 -24.52 7.10 -6.75
N ALA A 207 -23.31 6.72 -7.16
CA ALA A 207 -22.39 6.03 -6.27
C ALA A 207 -22.02 6.86 -5.03
N PHE A 208 -21.74 8.17 -5.22
CA PHE A 208 -21.47 9.10 -4.12
C PHE A 208 -22.69 9.31 -3.22
N GLU A 209 -23.88 9.51 -3.79
CA GLU A 209 -25.12 9.62 -3.02
C GLU A 209 -25.38 8.37 -2.15
N TYR A 210 -25.18 7.18 -2.71
CA TYR A 210 -25.37 5.92 -1.99
C TYR A 210 -24.34 5.73 -0.87
N ALA A 211 -23.06 6.05 -1.13
CA ALA A 211 -22.01 5.95 -0.15
C ALA A 211 -22.24 6.92 1.02
N HIS A 212 -22.61 8.18 0.72
CA HIS A 212 -22.90 9.19 1.73
C HIS A 212 -24.13 8.84 2.56
N ALA A 213 -25.19 8.31 1.93
CA ALA A 213 -26.38 7.87 2.66
C ALA A 213 -26.07 6.72 3.64
N ALA A 214 -25.16 5.82 3.29
CA ALA A 214 -24.74 4.72 4.15
C ALA A 214 -23.84 5.17 5.31
N ASP A 215 -22.82 6.00 5.04
CA ASP A 215 -21.98 6.61 6.07
C ASP A 215 -21.68 8.10 5.77
N PRO A 216 -22.46 9.02 6.36
CA PRO A 216 -22.25 10.46 6.16
C PRO A 216 -20.94 11.01 6.73
N LYS A 217 -20.25 10.24 7.59
CA LYS A 217 -18.99 10.65 8.23
C LYS A 217 -17.75 10.25 7.43
N ALA A 218 -17.87 9.30 6.52
CA ALA A 218 -16.76 8.87 5.68
C ALA A 218 -16.44 9.94 4.62
N GLU A 219 -15.15 10.19 4.39
CA GLU A 219 -14.71 11.05 3.30
C GLU A 219 -14.82 10.32 1.96
N LEU A 220 -15.41 10.96 0.95
CA LEU A 220 -15.70 10.31 -0.32
C LEU A 220 -14.82 10.86 -1.44
N PHE A 221 -14.07 9.97 -2.10
CA PHE A 221 -13.07 10.31 -3.10
C PHE A 221 -13.41 9.74 -4.48
N TYR A 222 -13.12 10.53 -5.52
CA TYR A 222 -12.87 10.03 -6.87
C TYR A 222 -11.38 9.73 -7.01
N ASN A 223 -10.99 8.54 -7.48
CA ASN A 223 -9.59 8.11 -7.58
C ASN A 223 -9.21 7.75 -9.03
N ASP A 224 -8.04 8.18 -9.51
CA ASP A 224 -7.60 7.89 -10.89
C ASP A 224 -6.06 7.99 -11.07
N TYR A 225 -5.52 7.26 -12.04
CA TYR A 225 -4.12 7.40 -12.50
C TYR A 225 -3.99 8.42 -13.63
N ASN A 226 -2.74 8.82 -13.93
CA ASN A 226 -2.43 9.88 -14.90
C ASN A 226 -3.22 11.16 -14.65
N SER A 227 -3.65 11.40 -13.41
CA SER A 227 -4.46 12.54 -13.00
C SER A 227 -3.74 13.88 -13.17
N GLU A 228 -2.44 13.82 -13.42
CA GLU A 228 -1.52 14.92 -13.62
C GLU A 228 -1.18 15.17 -15.08
N ASP A 229 -1.47 14.22 -15.96
CA ASP A 229 -1.47 14.45 -17.41
C ASP A 229 -2.46 15.57 -17.74
N GLU A 230 -2.07 16.53 -18.58
CA GLU A 230 -2.87 17.72 -18.83
C GLU A 230 -4.25 17.40 -19.41
N SER A 231 -4.33 16.48 -20.38
CA SER A 231 -5.59 16.15 -21.02
C SER A 231 -6.52 15.46 -20.03
N LYS A 232 -6.01 14.48 -19.27
CA LYS A 232 -6.81 13.75 -18.30
C LYS A 232 -7.17 14.61 -17.09
N ARG A 233 -6.25 15.45 -16.62
CA ARG A 233 -6.45 16.40 -15.51
C ARG A 233 -7.66 17.29 -15.74
N GLU A 234 -7.77 17.90 -16.92
CA GLU A 234 -8.91 18.80 -17.20
C GLU A 234 -10.24 18.06 -17.31
N LYS A 235 -10.23 16.81 -17.80
CA LYS A 235 -11.44 15.96 -17.80
C LYS A 235 -11.86 15.57 -16.39
N ILE A 236 -10.91 15.19 -15.53
CA ILE A 236 -11.19 14.92 -14.11
C ILE A 236 -11.70 16.18 -13.42
N TYR A 237 -11.05 17.33 -13.62
CA TYR A 237 -11.51 18.61 -13.07
C TYR A 237 -12.95 18.93 -13.49
N ARG A 238 -13.29 18.76 -14.77
CA ARG A 238 -14.66 18.96 -15.26
C ARG A 238 -15.66 18.05 -14.54
N LEU A 239 -15.33 16.77 -14.36
CA LEU A 239 -16.17 15.83 -13.63
C LEU A 239 -16.38 16.28 -12.18
N LEU A 240 -15.29 16.53 -11.46
CA LEU A 240 -15.31 16.95 -10.06
C LEU A 240 -16.11 18.25 -9.87
N LYS A 241 -15.91 19.22 -10.77
CA LYS A 241 -16.68 20.47 -10.76
C LYS A 241 -18.17 20.20 -10.97
N SER A 242 -18.55 19.38 -11.95
CA SER A 242 -19.96 19.08 -12.21
C SER A 242 -20.65 18.37 -11.03
N LEU A 243 -19.94 17.46 -10.35
CA LEU A 243 -20.45 16.80 -9.15
C LEU A 243 -20.65 17.82 -8.00
N LYS A 244 -19.67 18.70 -7.80
CA LYS A 244 -19.77 19.77 -6.78
C LYS A 244 -20.91 20.75 -7.07
N ASP A 245 -21.03 21.23 -8.31
CA ASP A 245 -22.08 22.16 -8.72
C ASP A 245 -23.47 21.54 -8.53
N ALA A 246 -23.60 20.22 -8.71
CA ALA A 246 -24.83 19.46 -8.49
C ALA A 246 -25.10 19.08 -7.02
N GLY A 247 -24.25 19.48 -6.08
CA GLY A 247 -24.40 19.17 -4.66
C GLY A 247 -24.12 17.71 -4.28
N VAL A 248 -23.44 16.95 -5.15
CA VAL A 248 -23.03 15.57 -4.86
C VAL A 248 -22.01 15.57 -3.71
N PRO A 249 -22.11 14.66 -2.72
CA PRO A 249 -21.26 14.65 -1.52
C PRO A 249 -19.84 14.14 -1.80
N ILE A 250 -19.07 14.87 -2.60
CA ILE A 250 -17.65 14.58 -2.87
C ILE A 250 -16.76 15.38 -1.93
N THR A 251 -15.82 14.69 -1.27
CA THR A 251 -14.90 15.31 -0.29
C THR A 251 -13.52 15.58 -0.89
N GLY A 252 -13.06 14.72 -1.80
CA GLY A 252 -11.71 14.84 -2.33
C GLY A 252 -11.45 14.09 -3.64
N VAL A 253 -10.22 14.23 -4.12
CA VAL A 253 -9.67 13.48 -5.25
C VAL A 253 -8.42 12.71 -4.83
N GLY A 254 -8.35 11.46 -5.27
CA GLY A 254 -7.18 10.60 -5.16
C GLY A 254 -6.36 10.66 -6.45
N MET A 255 -5.09 11.03 -6.34
CA MET A 255 -4.11 10.91 -7.41
C MET A 255 -3.33 9.61 -7.15
N GLN A 256 -3.48 8.59 -7.99
CA GLN A 256 -2.84 7.29 -7.73
C GLN A 256 -1.32 7.43 -7.56
N GLY A 257 -0.64 8.10 -8.49
CA GLY A 257 0.80 8.36 -8.36
C GLY A 257 1.68 7.21 -8.82
N HIS A 258 1.20 6.39 -9.76
CA HIS A 258 2.00 5.36 -10.44
C HIS A 258 2.99 5.98 -11.43
N TRP A 259 4.18 6.32 -10.95
CA TRP A 259 5.12 7.18 -11.65
C TRP A 259 6.44 6.49 -11.99
N LYS A 260 7.27 7.20 -12.76
CA LYS A 260 8.58 6.73 -13.20
C LYS A 260 9.66 7.71 -12.74
N LEU A 261 10.92 7.31 -12.96
CA LEU A 261 12.06 8.20 -12.74
C LEU A 261 12.04 9.46 -13.62
N SER A 262 11.40 9.38 -14.78
CA SER A 262 11.44 10.40 -15.83
C SER A 262 10.14 11.19 -16.00
N ASP A 263 9.02 10.71 -15.45
CA ASP A 263 7.68 11.20 -15.75
C ASP A 263 6.74 10.87 -14.58
N PRO A 264 5.76 11.74 -14.24
CA PRO A 264 5.45 13.07 -14.78
C PRO A 264 6.45 14.14 -14.36
N SER A 265 6.53 15.29 -15.05
CA SER A 265 7.38 16.38 -14.53
C SER A 265 6.88 16.90 -13.17
N PRO A 266 7.75 17.45 -12.31
CA PRO A 266 7.34 18.10 -11.04
C PRO A 266 6.29 19.20 -11.23
N GLU A 267 6.33 19.86 -12.38
CA GLU A 267 5.38 20.91 -12.74
C GLU A 267 4.00 20.35 -13.07
N MET A 268 3.92 19.20 -13.75
CA MET A 268 2.64 18.51 -13.98
C MET A 268 1.98 18.12 -12.66
N ILE A 269 2.77 17.64 -11.69
CA ILE A 269 2.28 17.30 -10.35
C ILE A 269 1.73 18.56 -9.64
N ARG A 270 2.48 19.68 -9.66
CA ARG A 270 2.02 20.97 -9.08
C ARG A 270 0.72 21.44 -9.69
N LYS A 271 0.67 21.52 -11.02
CA LYS A 271 -0.53 21.95 -11.76
C LYS A 271 -1.73 21.07 -11.44
N ALA A 272 -1.55 19.76 -11.31
CA ALA A 272 -2.62 18.85 -10.89
C ALA A 272 -3.13 19.16 -9.49
N ILE A 273 -2.22 19.30 -8.52
CA ILE A 273 -2.57 19.61 -7.13
C ILE A 273 -3.32 20.95 -7.05
N GLU A 274 -2.77 22.01 -7.66
CA GLU A 274 -3.39 23.34 -7.68
C GLU A 274 -4.75 23.32 -8.36
N ARG A 275 -4.86 22.61 -9.49
CA ARG A 275 -6.11 22.52 -10.26
C ARG A 275 -7.21 21.87 -9.45
N TYR A 276 -6.94 20.75 -8.79
CA TYR A 276 -7.95 20.09 -7.94
C TYR A 276 -8.23 20.85 -6.65
N ALA A 277 -7.20 21.45 -6.03
CA ALA A 277 -7.36 22.28 -4.84
C ALA A 277 -8.22 23.52 -5.11
N SER A 278 -8.22 24.06 -6.34
CA SER A 278 -9.08 25.18 -6.72
C SER A 278 -10.58 24.88 -6.63
N LEU A 279 -10.97 23.60 -6.60
CA LEU A 279 -12.34 23.17 -6.33
C LEU A 279 -12.65 23.13 -4.82
N GLY A 280 -11.71 23.43 -3.94
CA GLY A 280 -11.87 23.28 -2.49
C GLY A 280 -11.98 21.81 -2.05
N LEU A 281 -11.44 20.89 -2.83
CA LEU A 281 -11.40 19.45 -2.53
C LEU A 281 -10.11 19.09 -1.78
N LYS A 282 -10.19 18.09 -0.91
CA LYS A 282 -8.99 17.44 -0.34
C LYS A 282 -8.28 16.65 -1.43
N ILE A 283 -6.96 16.57 -1.35
CA ILE A 283 -6.14 15.75 -2.24
C ILE A 283 -5.48 14.66 -1.42
N GLN A 284 -5.44 13.44 -1.95
CA GLN A 284 -4.64 12.35 -1.41
C GLN A 284 -3.84 11.72 -2.53
N ILE A 285 -2.58 11.39 -2.24
CA ILE A 285 -1.79 10.51 -3.09
C ILE A 285 -2.07 9.09 -2.61
N THR A 286 -2.65 8.25 -3.47
CA THR A 286 -3.36 7.05 -3.01
C THR A 286 -2.64 5.74 -3.29
N GLU A 287 -1.75 5.70 -4.28
CA GLU A 287 -1.12 4.48 -4.80
C GLU A 287 0.33 4.74 -5.25
N LEU A 288 1.07 5.55 -4.50
CA LEU A 288 2.41 6.02 -4.89
C LEU A 288 3.37 4.86 -5.06
N ASP A 289 3.96 4.78 -6.25
CA ASP A 289 5.09 3.93 -6.56
C ASP A 289 5.92 4.61 -7.66
N ILE A 290 7.26 4.46 -7.61
CA ILE A 290 8.16 5.11 -8.58
C ILE A 290 9.08 4.05 -9.18
N THR A 291 8.66 3.47 -10.29
CA THR A 291 9.39 2.39 -10.93
C THR A 291 10.69 2.85 -11.57
N VAL A 292 11.75 2.05 -11.39
CA VAL A 292 13.02 2.23 -12.11
C VAL A 292 12.97 1.65 -13.52
N ARG A 293 11.89 0.95 -13.87
CA ARG A 293 11.69 0.39 -15.21
C ARG A 293 11.17 1.47 -16.15
N GLU A 294 11.95 1.76 -17.17
CA GLU A 294 11.47 2.55 -18.30
C GLU A 294 10.69 1.65 -19.26
N ARG A 295 9.51 2.10 -19.71
CA ARG A 295 8.76 1.42 -20.78
C ARG A 295 9.36 1.87 -22.11
N ASN A 296 10.12 1.01 -22.78
CA ASN A 296 10.58 1.29 -24.14
C ASN A 296 9.38 1.28 -25.10
N ALA A 297 8.91 2.46 -25.51
CA ALA A 297 7.74 2.62 -26.38
C ALA A 297 7.92 1.98 -27.77
N GLN A 298 9.15 1.83 -28.26
CA GLN A 298 9.45 1.16 -29.55
C GLN A 298 9.61 -0.37 -29.46
N ARG A 299 9.29 -1.01 -28.34
CA ARG A 299 9.62 -2.42 -28.16
C ARG A 299 8.53 -3.35 -28.67
N SER A 300 8.83 -4.11 -29.73
CA SER A 300 7.99 -5.22 -30.20
C SER A 300 7.85 -6.30 -29.12
N ALA A 301 6.68 -6.96 -29.07
CA ALA A 301 6.40 -8.09 -28.18
C ALA A 301 7.43 -9.24 -28.31
N ASN A 302 8.14 -9.32 -29.45
CA ASN A 302 9.11 -10.37 -29.75
C ASN A 302 10.57 -10.01 -29.42
N THR A 303 10.87 -8.83 -28.89
CA THR A 303 12.26 -8.45 -28.55
C THR A 303 12.66 -9.03 -27.18
N PRO A 304 13.67 -9.93 -27.10
CA PRO A 304 14.13 -10.51 -25.84
C PRO A 304 14.44 -9.43 -24.83
N LEU A 305 13.82 -9.48 -23.66
CA LEU A 305 14.04 -8.50 -22.60
C LEU A 305 15.53 -8.49 -22.19
N PRO A 306 16.21 -7.33 -22.05
CA PRO A 306 17.63 -7.28 -21.67
C PRO A 306 17.82 -7.93 -20.30
N VAL A 307 19.01 -8.40 -19.95
CA VAL A 307 19.28 -8.98 -18.62
C VAL A 307 18.79 -8.02 -17.52
N ASP A 308 18.09 -8.54 -16.52
CA ASP A 308 17.69 -7.74 -15.36
C ASP A 308 18.95 -7.40 -14.56
N SER A 309 19.38 -6.13 -14.61
CA SER A 309 20.55 -5.65 -13.88
C SER A 309 20.25 -5.33 -12.42
N GLY A 310 19.02 -5.58 -11.95
CA GLY A 310 18.58 -5.22 -10.62
C GLY A 310 18.60 -3.71 -10.36
N LEU A 311 18.49 -3.34 -9.08
CA LEU A 311 18.62 -1.96 -8.65
C LEU A 311 20.11 -1.57 -8.55
N THR A 312 20.68 -1.09 -9.65
CA THR A 312 22.07 -0.61 -9.67
C THR A 312 22.23 0.63 -8.77
N PRO A 313 23.45 0.92 -8.25
CA PRO A 313 23.69 2.12 -7.44
C PRO A 313 23.25 3.42 -8.12
N THR A 314 23.42 3.52 -9.44
CA THR A 314 22.98 4.68 -10.24
C THR A 314 21.45 4.78 -10.29
N LEU A 315 20.73 3.68 -10.49
CA LEU A 315 19.26 3.68 -10.44
C LEU A 315 18.74 3.97 -9.04
N ALA A 316 19.38 3.43 -8.00
CA ALA A 316 19.05 3.72 -6.61
C ALA A 316 19.22 5.22 -6.28
N GLN A 317 20.29 5.85 -6.79
CA GLN A 317 20.51 7.29 -6.64
C GLN A 317 19.43 8.10 -7.37
N ARG A 318 19.16 7.80 -8.65
CA ARG A 318 18.11 8.49 -9.43
C ARG A 318 16.74 8.36 -8.77
N GLN A 319 16.42 7.18 -8.24
CA GLN A 319 15.17 6.96 -7.52
C GLN A 319 15.12 7.78 -6.23
N ALA A 320 16.22 7.83 -5.46
CA ALA A 320 16.28 8.63 -4.25
C ALA A 320 16.09 10.12 -4.53
N ASP A 321 16.72 10.65 -5.58
CA ASP A 321 16.56 12.05 -6.00
C ASP A 321 15.13 12.34 -6.45
N ARG A 322 14.53 11.41 -7.20
CA ARG A 322 13.15 11.51 -7.65
C ARG A 322 12.14 11.52 -6.50
N TYR A 323 12.32 10.62 -5.52
CA TYR A 323 11.49 10.59 -4.32
C TYR A 323 11.64 11.88 -3.48
N ARG A 324 12.87 12.40 -3.36
CA ARG A 324 13.12 13.67 -2.65
C ARG A 324 12.32 14.81 -3.29
N GLU A 325 12.49 14.99 -4.59
CA GLU A 325 11.82 16.02 -5.38
C GLU A 325 10.31 15.96 -5.20
N ILE A 326 9.71 14.77 -5.32
CA ILE A 326 8.27 14.57 -5.17
C ILE A 326 7.78 14.87 -3.74
N PHE A 327 8.49 14.38 -2.73
CA PHE A 327 8.08 14.61 -1.34
C PHE A 327 8.30 16.08 -0.91
N GLU A 328 9.25 16.80 -1.51
CA GLU A 328 9.33 18.26 -1.38
C GLU A 328 8.05 18.94 -1.87
N ILE A 329 7.50 18.53 -3.02
CA ILE A 329 6.18 19.00 -3.49
C ILE A 329 5.13 18.70 -2.43
N PHE A 330 5.03 17.45 -1.98
CA PHE A 330 3.97 17.07 -1.05
C PHE A 330 4.02 17.89 0.24
N ARG A 331 5.21 18.16 0.76
CA ARG A 331 5.40 19.02 1.95
C ARG A 331 5.03 20.48 1.68
N GLN A 332 5.32 21.03 0.50
CA GLN A 332 4.90 22.37 0.08
C GLN A 332 3.37 22.50 0.06
N TYR A 333 2.68 21.44 -0.39
CA TYR A 333 1.21 21.40 -0.51
C TYR A 333 0.49 20.74 0.68
N LYS A 334 1.13 20.65 1.85
CA LYS A 334 0.57 20.03 3.06
C LYS A 334 -0.77 20.61 3.56
N LYS A 335 -1.17 21.79 3.07
CA LYS A 335 -2.47 22.39 3.39
C LYS A 335 -3.64 21.73 2.67
N VAL A 336 -3.38 21.11 1.52
CA VAL A 336 -4.41 20.50 0.65
C VAL A 336 -4.19 18.99 0.46
N ILE A 337 -2.95 18.51 0.57
CA ILE A 337 -2.63 17.08 0.61
C ILE A 337 -2.90 16.56 2.03
N THR A 338 -3.79 15.58 2.12
CA THR A 338 -4.30 15.03 3.39
C THR A 338 -3.94 13.56 3.61
N GLY A 339 -3.11 12.99 2.75
CA GLY A 339 -2.62 11.61 2.87
C GLY A 339 -1.72 11.25 1.70
N VAL A 340 -0.69 10.44 1.97
CA VAL A 340 0.19 9.83 0.95
C VAL A 340 0.29 8.34 1.25
N THR A 341 -0.13 7.50 0.32
CA THR A 341 -0.18 6.04 0.46
C THR A 341 0.71 5.40 -0.60
N PHE A 342 1.57 4.46 -0.20
CA PHE A 342 2.40 3.67 -1.11
C PHE A 342 1.66 2.42 -1.60
N TRP A 343 1.85 2.03 -2.86
CA TRP A 343 1.22 0.83 -3.41
C TRP A 343 2.14 -0.40 -3.29
N ASN A 344 1.87 -1.20 -2.26
CA ASN A 344 2.66 -2.30 -1.69
C ASN A 344 3.72 -1.86 -0.64
N VAL A 345 4.12 -2.80 0.21
CA VAL A 345 4.94 -2.56 1.41
C VAL A 345 6.44 -2.42 1.08
N SER A 346 6.94 -3.28 0.20
CA SER A 346 8.36 -3.36 -0.13
C SER A 346 8.59 -3.92 -1.53
N ASP A 347 9.80 -3.75 -2.05
CA ASP A 347 10.21 -4.29 -3.35
C ASP A 347 10.16 -5.83 -3.40
N ARG A 348 9.96 -6.50 -2.26
CA ARG A 348 9.72 -7.95 -2.21
C ARG A 348 8.52 -8.36 -3.04
N TYR A 349 7.45 -7.55 -3.03
CA TYR A 349 6.27 -7.76 -3.87
C TYR A 349 5.72 -6.43 -4.34
N SER A 350 5.84 -6.17 -5.65
CA SER A 350 5.14 -5.08 -6.30
C SER A 350 4.25 -5.60 -7.44
N TRP A 351 3.07 -5.01 -7.60
CA TRP A 351 2.21 -5.24 -8.76
C TRP A 351 2.89 -4.88 -10.10
N LEU A 352 3.92 -4.02 -10.05
CA LEU A 352 4.73 -3.64 -11.22
C LEU A 352 5.77 -4.69 -11.60
N ASP A 353 6.00 -5.71 -10.77
CA ASP A 353 6.90 -6.81 -11.11
C ASP A 353 6.36 -7.56 -12.34
N MET A 354 7.19 -7.73 -13.36
CA MET A 354 6.78 -8.47 -14.57
C MET A 354 6.95 -9.97 -14.33
N ARG A 355 5.85 -10.72 -14.41
CA ARG A 355 5.83 -12.18 -14.24
C ARG A 355 5.44 -12.86 -15.55
N GLY A 356 6.45 -13.09 -16.40
CA GLY A 356 6.29 -13.87 -17.64
C GLY A 356 5.23 -13.36 -18.64
N GLY A 357 5.29 -12.07 -18.99
CA GLY A 357 4.60 -11.53 -20.17
C GLY A 357 3.73 -10.28 -19.94
N GLY A 358 3.49 -9.85 -18.70
CA GLY A 358 2.67 -8.66 -18.40
C GLY A 358 3.00 -8.01 -17.06
N LEU A 359 2.47 -6.79 -16.86
CA LEU A 359 2.43 -6.11 -15.56
C LEU A 359 1.48 -6.90 -14.65
N ALA A 360 1.93 -7.29 -13.46
CA ALA A 360 1.18 -8.12 -12.53
C ALA A 360 0.15 -7.29 -11.73
N GLY A 361 -0.86 -6.74 -12.40
CA GLY A 361 -2.04 -6.19 -11.72
C GLY A 361 -3.01 -7.31 -11.33
N GLY A 362 -3.23 -7.52 -10.02
CA GLY A 362 -4.14 -8.53 -9.46
C GLY A 362 -3.43 -9.71 -8.78
N ALA A 363 -4.19 -10.74 -8.39
CA ALA A 363 -3.81 -11.94 -7.61
C ALA A 363 -2.57 -12.76 -8.11
N ALA A 364 -1.84 -12.26 -9.09
CA ALA A 364 -0.60 -12.78 -9.65
C ALA A 364 0.65 -12.63 -8.76
N ALA A 365 0.53 -12.06 -7.55
CA ALA A 365 1.59 -12.03 -6.54
C ALA A 365 1.77 -13.37 -5.79
N SER A 366 1.26 -14.49 -6.30
CA SER A 366 1.49 -15.80 -5.69
C SER A 366 2.95 -16.25 -5.86
N GLU A 367 3.56 -16.77 -4.80
CA GLU A 367 4.91 -17.38 -4.81
C GLU A 367 5.03 -18.58 -5.77
N ALA A 368 3.91 -19.13 -6.23
CA ALA A 368 3.85 -20.29 -7.12
C ALA A 368 4.21 -20.00 -8.59
N THR A 369 4.67 -18.79 -8.95
CA THR A 369 5.08 -18.52 -10.34
C THR A 369 6.51 -18.97 -10.60
N THR A 370 6.70 -20.04 -11.37
CA THR A 370 8.01 -20.51 -11.89
C THR A 370 8.60 -19.61 -12.99
N ARG A 371 7.98 -18.47 -13.27
CA ARG A 371 8.35 -17.56 -14.38
C ARG A 371 9.38 -16.54 -13.91
N MET A 372 10.30 -16.14 -14.80
CA MET A 372 11.22 -15.02 -14.54
C MET A 372 10.44 -13.80 -14.03
N VAL A 373 10.77 -13.36 -12.81
CA VAL A 373 10.28 -12.12 -12.21
C VAL A 373 11.28 -11.03 -12.52
N ARG A 374 10.84 -9.95 -13.17
CA ARG A 374 11.65 -8.73 -13.32
C ARG A 374 11.13 -7.65 -12.40
N LYS A 375 12.00 -7.19 -11.51
CA LYS A 375 11.64 -6.31 -10.41
C LYS A 375 11.49 -4.86 -10.88
N ALA A 376 10.47 -4.18 -10.36
CA ALA A 376 10.24 -2.75 -10.61
C ALA A 376 10.95 -1.83 -9.61
N TYR A 377 11.37 -2.40 -8.47
CA TYR A 377 11.96 -1.73 -7.32
C TYR A 377 11.30 -0.40 -6.91
N PRO A 378 9.96 -0.25 -6.89
CA PRO A 378 9.39 1.08 -6.94
C PRO A 378 9.25 1.75 -5.56
N LEU A 379 9.58 1.07 -4.46
CA LEU A 379 9.19 1.46 -3.09
C LEU A 379 10.37 1.93 -2.24
N LEU A 380 10.11 2.25 -0.98
CA LEU A 380 11.12 2.73 -0.03
C LEU A 380 11.86 1.62 0.72
N PHE A 381 11.33 0.39 0.71
CA PHE A 381 11.91 -0.77 1.38
C PHE A 381 12.32 -1.81 0.35
N ASP A 382 13.48 -2.42 0.54
CA ASP A 382 13.99 -3.45 -0.35
C ASP A 382 13.31 -4.80 -0.13
N GLU A 383 13.75 -5.82 -0.86
CA GLU A 383 13.21 -7.18 -0.78
C GLU A 383 13.43 -7.85 0.59
N ASN A 384 14.31 -7.30 1.44
CA ASN A 384 14.59 -7.76 2.78
C ASN A 384 13.97 -6.85 3.86
N LEU A 385 13.01 -6.01 3.46
CA LEU A 385 12.32 -5.04 4.32
C LEU A 385 13.24 -3.96 4.89
N GLN A 386 14.44 -3.78 4.33
CA GLN A 386 15.39 -2.76 4.77
C GLN A 386 15.12 -1.44 4.05
N ARG A 387 15.33 -0.33 4.76
CA ARG A 387 15.17 1.03 4.22
C ARG A 387 16.18 1.29 3.09
N LYS A 388 15.70 1.59 1.90
CA LYS A 388 16.52 1.93 0.72
C LYS A 388 17.09 3.34 0.83
N LYS A 389 18.00 3.70 -0.09
CA LYS A 389 18.46 5.09 -0.28
C LYS A 389 17.31 6.08 -0.46
N ALA A 390 16.25 5.66 -1.16
CA ALA A 390 15.04 6.46 -1.37
C ALA A 390 14.26 6.73 -0.06
N TYR A 391 14.29 5.83 0.92
CA TYR A 391 13.69 6.09 2.23
C TYR A 391 14.35 7.31 2.89
N TRP A 392 15.69 7.33 2.91
CA TRP A 392 16.42 8.39 3.58
C TRP A 392 16.25 9.75 2.90
N SER A 393 16.10 9.76 1.57
CA SER A 393 15.84 11.00 0.83
C SER A 393 14.45 11.59 1.07
N VAL A 394 13.49 10.81 1.56
CA VAL A 394 12.17 11.32 1.95
C VAL A 394 12.07 11.74 3.41
N VAL A 395 13.01 11.36 4.30
CA VAL A 395 12.94 11.73 5.73
C VAL A 395 13.99 12.76 6.17
N ASP A 396 15.03 12.99 5.36
CA ASP A 396 16.11 13.95 5.64
C ASP A 396 15.77 15.33 5.04
N PHE A 397 14.95 16.12 5.76
CA PHE A 397 14.48 17.46 5.35
C PHE A 397 14.24 18.42 6.51
#